data_AF-A0A0B1ZMS3-F1
#
_entry.id   AF-A0A0B1ZMS3-F1
#
_cell.length_a   1.000
_cell.length_b   1.000
_cell.length_c   1.000
_cell.angle_alpha   90.00
_cell.angle_beta   90.00
_cell.angle_gamma   90.00
#
_symmetry.space_group_name_H-M   'P 1'
#
loop_
_entity.id
_entity.type
_entity.pdbx_description
1 polymer ?
#
loop_
_entity_poly.entity_id
_entity_poly.type
_entity_poly.pdbx_seq_one_letter_code
_entity_poly.pdbx_strand_id
1 'polypeptide(L)'
;MSISEIEGGDLQEGQDLDFKRQIDFNKPETKTRLIDDVVAFLNRGPSRIIVGVAERDGRFDGFRPMTDNADKFTLRVQTLIQDGITPTPADVEVVPLHMDGGFILDIRIPRHPTGPFMNRLTGGYLIRSGVRNLPIDPGMLRSRFVDELHWLRTLDELTAEEDARLAANNVVAPGRALRIGILPRDHFDHLRRPFTQEDHVRSSAPSFSEGAPGWFKVCEDGHQVLNHDFNQRGIERLFVRDDWFIHAHASFALYQTSGEGRLALREFDLSVKRYLKDLSEFLTEQEIEGPFAVTLALQSLEETENFGAWFRNTTTVRTLRPQIVSFVDDETLIADFLRRVRQASVYG
;
A
#
# COMPACT_ATOMS: atom_id res chain seq x y z
N MET A 1 -20.55 -2.34 -10.88
CA MET A 1 -21.34 -1.56 -11.84
C MET A 1 -22.52 -2.41 -12.28
N SER A 2 -23.72 -1.85 -12.33
CA SER A 2 -24.94 -2.48 -12.84
C SER A 2 -25.17 -2.12 -14.32
N ILE A 3 -26.00 -2.87 -15.03
CA ILE A 3 -26.37 -2.58 -16.43
C ILE A 3 -26.95 -1.17 -16.56
N SER A 4 -27.77 -0.76 -15.59
CA SER A 4 -28.40 0.56 -15.52
C SER A 4 -27.40 1.70 -15.39
N GLU A 5 -26.27 1.49 -14.72
CA GLU A 5 -25.19 2.47 -14.61
C GLU A 5 -24.38 2.60 -15.91
N ILE A 6 -24.28 1.52 -16.69
CA ILE A 6 -23.63 1.54 -18.01
C ILE A 6 -24.49 2.29 -19.02
N GLU A 7 -25.81 2.06 -19.01
CA GLU A 7 -26.77 2.75 -19.90
C GLU A 7 -26.98 4.22 -19.54
N GLY A 8 -26.93 4.55 -18.24
CA GLY A 8 -27.27 5.87 -17.73
C GLY A 8 -26.15 6.91 -17.79
N GLY A 9 -24.92 6.51 -18.15
CA GLY A 9 -23.73 7.37 -18.07
C GLY A 9 -23.13 7.72 -19.43
N ASP A 10 -22.55 8.92 -19.55
CA ASP A 10 -21.64 9.32 -20.63
C ASP A 10 -20.27 8.65 -20.40
N LEU A 11 -20.26 7.31 -20.32
CA LEU A 11 -19.07 6.51 -20.05
C LEU A 11 -18.14 6.57 -21.24
N GLN A 12 -16.94 7.08 -20.99
CA GLN A 12 -15.88 7.20 -21.97
C GLN A 12 -14.74 6.26 -21.60
N GLU A 13 -14.17 5.60 -22.60
CA GLU A 13 -12.90 4.89 -22.46
C GLU A 13 -11.83 5.82 -21.91
N GLY A 14 -10.97 5.26 -21.08
CA GLY A 14 -9.94 6.04 -20.44
C GLY A 14 -8.89 5.18 -19.78
N GLN A 15 -8.36 5.71 -18.68
CA GLN A 15 -7.28 5.09 -17.94
C GLN A 15 -7.73 3.87 -17.13
N ASP A 16 -9.03 3.77 -16.82
CA ASP A 16 -9.57 2.78 -15.89
C ASP A 16 -10.73 1.95 -16.48
N LEU A 17 -11.16 2.28 -17.70
CA LEU A 17 -12.28 1.63 -18.39
C LEU A 17 -11.95 1.42 -19.87
N ASP A 18 -12.25 0.22 -20.37
CA ASP A 18 -12.08 -0.17 -21.77
C ASP A 18 -13.33 -0.92 -22.26
N PHE A 19 -13.75 -0.64 -23.49
CA PHE A 19 -14.88 -1.30 -24.14
C PHE A 19 -14.40 -2.25 -25.22
N LYS A 20 -14.96 -3.46 -25.22
CA LYS A 20 -14.71 -4.44 -26.27
C LYS A 20 -16.01 -4.96 -26.83
N ARG A 21 -16.11 -5.02 -28.16
CA ARG A 21 -17.29 -5.59 -28.80
C ARG A 21 -17.42 -7.09 -28.60
N GLN A 22 -16.34 -7.83 -28.79
CA GLN A 22 -16.31 -9.30 -28.65
C GLN A 22 -14.86 -9.80 -28.50
N ILE A 23 -14.71 -11.00 -27.95
CA ILE A 23 -13.43 -11.73 -27.88
C ILE A 23 -13.53 -12.97 -28.77
N ASP A 24 -12.78 -13.00 -29.86
CA ASP A 24 -12.66 -14.16 -30.74
C ASP A 24 -11.47 -15.03 -30.33
N PHE A 25 -11.76 -16.11 -29.59
CA PHE A 25 -10.74 -17.04 -29.10
C PHE A 25 -10.06 -17.86 -30.21
N ASN A 26 -10.58 -17.87 -31.44
CA ASN A 26 -9.94 -18.60 -32.54
C ASN A 26 -8.85 -17.77 -33.22
N LYS A 27 -8.82 -16.46 -32.94
CA LYS A 27 -7.81 -15.53 -33.47
C LYS A 27 -6.75 -15.25 -32.40
N PRO A 28 -5.49 -15.64 -32.63
CA PRO A 28 -4.39 -15.33 -31.71
C PRO A 28 -4.28 -13.84 -31.40
N GLU A 29 -4.48 -12.98 -32.40
CA GLU A 29 -4.42 -11.52 -32.23
C GLU A 29 -5.41 -10.99 -31.19
N THR A 30 -6.64 -11.51 -31.18
CA THR A 30 -7.67 -11.06 -30.24
C THR A 30 -7.35 -11.49 -28.81
N LYS A 31 -6.78 -12.70 -28.64
CA LYS A 31 -6.29 -13.18 -27.36
C LYS A 31 -5.15 -12.30 -26.85
N THR A 32 -4.16 -12.05 -27.70
CA THR A 32 -3.01 -11.22 -27.36
C THR A 32 -3.44 -9.82 -26.94
N ARG A 33 -4.33 -9.17 -27.71
CA ARG A 33 -4.83 -7.83 -27.36
C ARG A 33 -5.54 -7.81 -26.01
N LEU A 34 -6.41 -8.78 -25.73
CA LEU A 34 -7.08 -8.86 -24.43
C LEU A 34 -6.05 -8.98 -23.29
N ILE A 35 -5.03 -9.83 -23.45
CA ILE A 35 -3.99 -9.98 -22.44
C ILE A 35 -3.15 -8.71 -22.32
N ASP A 36 -2.83 -8.04 -23.42
CA ASP A 36 -2.12 -6.75 -23.42
C ASP A 36 -2.89 -5.70 -22.60
N ASP A 37 -4.20 -5.61 -22.79
CA ASP A 37 -5.07 -4.69 -22.05
C ASP A 37 -5.11 -5.05 -20.56
N VAL A 38 -5.33 -6.32 -20.23
CA VAL A 38 -5.36 -6.78 -18.83
C VAL A 38 -4.01 -6.53 -18.15
N VAL A 39 -2.88 -6.79 -18.82
CA VAL A 39 -1.53 -6.52 -18.30
C VAL A 39 -1.29 -5.02 -18.10
N ALA A 40 -1.69 -4.19 -19.07
CA ALA A 40 -1.55 -2.74 -18.99
C ALA A 40 -2.31 -2.17 -17.78
N PHE A 41 -3.50 -2.70 -17.52
CA PHE A 41 -4.33 -2.38 -16.37
C PHE A 41 -3.75 -2.89 -15.06
N LEU A 42 -3.34 -4.16 -14.99
CA LEU A 42 -2.69 -4.75 -13.81
C LEU A 42 -1.45 -3.97 -13.36
N ASN A 43 -0.68 -3.42 -14.30
CA ASN A 43 0.49 -2.59 -14.02
C ASN A 43 0.19 -1.13 -13.67
N ARG A 44 -1.06 -0.68 -13.88
CA ARG A 44 -1.49 0.71 -13.63
C ARG A 44 -2.28 0.83 -12.33
N GLY A 45 -3.29 -0.01 -12.11
CA GLY A 45 -4.22 0.13 -10.99
C GLY A 45 -5.60 -0.49 -11.22
N PRO A 46 -6.54 -0.30 -10.27
CA PRO A 46 -7.88 -0.84 -10.37
C PRO A 46 -8.61 -0.34 -11.62
N SER A 47 -9.23 -1.25 -12.36
CA SER A 47 -9.81 -0.96 -13.68
C SER A 47 -10.79 -2.03 -14.14
N ARG A 48 -11.49 -1.76 -15.25
CA ARG A 48 -12.52 -2.63 -15.80
C ARG A 48 -12.44 -2.73 -17.32
N ILE A 49 -12.71 -3.92 -17.85
CA ILE A 49 -12.93 -4.15 -19.28
C ILE A 49 -14.35 -4.70 -19.45
N ILE A 50 -15.18 -3.99 -20.22
CA ILE A 50 -16.54 -4.43 -20.51
C ILE A 50 -16.62 -5.01 -21.92
N VAL A 51 -16.96 -6.29 -22.02
CA VAL A 51 -17.04 -7.03 -23.29
C VAL A 51 -18.50 -7.23 -23.69
N GLY A 52 -18.83 -7.03 -24.95
CA GLY A 52 -20.21 -7.04 -25.46
C GLY A 52 -20.80 -5.63 -25.56
N VAL A 53 -19.95 -4.63 -25.76
CA VAL A 53 -20.34 -3.22 -25.92
C VAL A 53 -19.81 -2.67 -27.24
N ALA A 54 -20.66 -1.97 -27.98
CA ALA A 54 -20.24 -1.15 -29.11
C ALA A 54 -19.84 0.23 -28.61
N GLU A 55 -18.76 0.76 -29.16
CA GLU A 55 -18.30 2.11 -28.90
C GLU A 55 -18.28 2.95 -30.17
N ARG A 56 -18.41 4.27 -29.99
CA ARG A 56 -18.23 5.29 -31.03
C ARG A 56 -17.43 6.43 -30.43
N ASP A 57 -16.29 6.75 -31.04
CA ASP A 57 -15.36 7.78 -30.56
C ASP A 57 -14.94 7.60 -29.08
N GLY A 58 -14.73 6.33 -28.67
CA GLY A 58 -14.36 5.97 -27.30
C GLY A 58 -15.50 6.15 -26.28
N ARG A 59 -16.73 6.37 -26.72
CA ARG A 59 -17.92 6.44 -25.86
C ARG A 59 -18.82 5.24 -26.08
N PHE A 60 -19.55 4.88 -25.04
CA PHE A 60 -20.61 3.87 -25.14
C PHE A 60 -21.63 4.24 -26.25
N ASP A 61 -21.82 3.34 -27.24
CA ASP A 61 -22.79 3.48 -28.33
C ASP A 61 -23.96 2.48 -28.20
N GLY A 62 -23.77 1.40 -27.43
CA GLY A 62 -24.84 0.47 -27.08
C GLY A 62 -24.37 -0.96 -26.84
N PHE A 63 -25.23 -1.77 -26.22
CA PHE A 63 -24.91 -3.17 -25.97
C PHE A 63 -24.91 -4.02 -27.25
N ARG A 64 -24.00 -4.98 -27.27
CA ARG A 64 -23.93 -6.09 -28.23
C ARG A 64 -23.80 -7.38 -27.43
N PRO A 65 -24.91 -7.86 -26.86
CA PRO A 65 -24.90 -9.04 -26.00
C PRO A 65 -24.35 -10.24 -26.76
N MET A 66 -23.54 -11.03 -26.09
CA MET A 66 -23.07 -12.32 -26.60
C MET A 66 -24.13 -13.38 -26.34
N THR A 67 -24.36 -14.26 -27.31
CA THR A 67 -25.40 -15.30 -27.26
C THR A 67 -24.85 -16.68 -26.91
N ASP A 68 -23.55 -16.79 -26.64
CA ASP A 68 -22.90 -18.03 -26.22
C ASP A 68 -23.32 -18.47 -24.81
N ASN A 69 -22.85 -19.63 -24.36
CA ASN A 69 -23.01 -20.04 -22.96
C ASN A 69 -22.12 -19.18 -22.06
N ALA A 70 -22.74 -18.33 -21.22
CA ALA A 70 -22.07 -17.36 -20.36
C ALA A 70 -21.02 -18.00 -19.44
N ASP A 71 -21.34 -19.13 -18.80
CA ASP A 71 -20.43 -19.81 -17.86
C ASP A 71 -19.19 -20.34 -18.58
N LYS A 72 -19.38 -21.00 -19.72
CA LYS A 72 -18.26 -21.51 -20.54
C LYS A 72 -17.41 -20.37 -21.07
N PHE A 73 -18.02 -19.25 -21.47
CA PHE A 73 -17.28 -18.10 -21.98
C PHE A 73 -16.47 -17.44 -20.87
N THR A 74 -17.09 -17.24 -19.70
CA THR A 74 -16.45 -16.70 -18.48
C THR A 74 -15.24 -17.53 -18.10
N LEU A 75 -15.40 -18.85 -18.00
CA LEU A 75 -14.31 -19.78 -17.68
C LEU A 75 -13.17 -19.68 -18.71
N ARG A 76 -13.48 -19.59 -20.01
CA ARG A 76 -12.45 -19.45 -21.06
C ARG A 76 -11.67 -18.15 -20.95
N VAL A 77 -12.32 -17.03 -20.62
CA VAL A 77 -11.63 -15.75 -20.38
C VAL A 77 -10.75 -15.86 -19.14
N GLN A 78 -11.26 -16.43 -18.05
CA GLN A 78 -10.52 -16.56 -16.80
C GLN A 78 -9.27 -17.43 -16.98
N THR A 79 -9.39 -18.59 -17.64
CA THR A 79 -8.25 -19.44 -17.98
C THR A 79 -7.25 -18.71 -18.87
N LEU A 80 -7.72 -17.97 -19.89
CA LEU A 80 -6.84 -17.19 -20.76
C LEU A 80 -6.02 -16.16 -19.98
N ILE A 81 -6.63 -15.46 -19.02
CA ILE A 81 -5.94 -14.49 -18.15
C ILE A 81 -4.92 -15.19 -17.24
N GLN A 82 -5.31 -16.30 -16.59
CA GLN A 82 -4.43 -17.03 -15.66
C GLN A 82 -3.20 -17.63 -16.36
N ASP A 83 -3.39 -18.16 -17.57
CA ASP A 83 -2.34 -18.80 -18.36
C ASP A 83 -1.49 -17.76 -19.11
N GLY A 84 -2.11 -16.67 -19.56
CA GLY A 84 -1.51 -15.65 -20.42
C GLY A 84 -0.68 -14.59 -19.70
N ILE A 85 -0.72 -14.50 -18.37
CA ILE A 85 -0.09 -13.42 -17.59
C ILE A 85 0.89 -13.98 -16.58
N THR A 86 2.04 -13.30 -16.40
CA THR A 86 3.01 -13.62 -15.35
C THR A 86 3.45 -12.36 -14.57
N PRO A 87 3.55 -12.40 -13.23
CA PRO A 87 3.04 -13.47 -12.36
C PRO A 87 1.52 -13.68 -12.53
N THR A 88 1.01 -14.87 -12.22
CA THR A 88 -0.42 -15.17 -12.40
C THR A 88 -1.24 -14.31 -11.43
N PRO A 89 -2.19 -13.50 -11.93
CA PRO A 89 -3.01 -12.65 -11.07
C PRO A 89 -4.02 -13.49 -10.28
N ALA A 90 -4.16 -13.23 -8.98
CA ALA A 90 -5.03 -14.02 -8.10
C ALA A 90 -6.51 -13.57 -8.12
N ASP A 91 -6.77 -12.27 -8.30
CA ASP A 91 -8.06 -11.66 -7.93
C ASP A 91 -8.77 -10.97 -9.11
N VAL A 92 -8.38 -11.27 -10.37
CA VAL A 92 -9.10 -10.77 -11.54
C VAL A 92 -10.44 -11.51 -11.67
N GLU A 93 -11.54 -10.79 -11.45
CA GLU A 93 -12.89 -11.34 -11.56
C GLU A 93 -13.41 -11.20 -12.99
N VAL A 94 -14.02 -12.26 -13.49
CA VAL A 94 -14.72 -12.26 -14.78
C VAL A 94 -16.19 -12.52 -14.49
N VAL A 95 -17.03 -11.49 -14.61
CA VAL A 95 -18.43 -11.55 -14.18
C VAL A 95 -19.37 -11.42 -15.38
N PRO A 96 -20.21 -12.43 -15.68
CA PRO A 96 -21.23 -12.31 -16.70
C PRO A 96 -22.43 -11.50 -16.18
N LEU A 97 -22.82 -10.47 -16.92
CA LEU A 97 -24.03 -9.68 -16.65
C LEU A 97 -25.09 -10.04 -17.70
N HIS A 98 -26.16 -10.69 -17.25
CA HIS A 98 -27.23 -11.19 -18.11
C HIS A 98 -28.21 -10.07 -18.47
N MET A 99 -28.66 -10.05 -19.72
CA MET A 99 -29.61 -9.07 -20.25
C MET A 99 -30.48 -9.68 -21.36
N ASP A 100 -31.47 -8.92 -21.81
CA ASP A 100 -32.32 -9.37 -22.91
C ASP A 100 -31.49 -9.61 -24.17
N GLY A 101 -31.58 -10.84 -24.70
CA GLY A 101 -30.84 -11.25 -25.89
C GLY A 101 -29.42 -11.77 -25.65
N GLY A 102 -28.95 -11.91 -24.40
CA GLY A 102 -27.67 -12.56 -24.11
C GLY A 102 -27.00 -12.11 -22.81
N PHE A 103 -25.67 -11.96 -22.85
CA PHE A 103 -24.89 -11.45 -21.72
C PHE A 103 -23.74 -10.55 -22.19
N ILE A 104 -23.28 -9.68 -21.30
CA ILE A 104 -22.00 -8.97 -21.43
C ILE A 104 -21.04 -9.48 -20.34
N LEU A 105 -19.76 -9.17 -20.47
CA LEU A 105 -18.75 -9.55 -19.49
C LEU A 105 -18.18 -8.29 -18.82
N ASP A 106 -18.16 -8.27 -17.50
CA ASP A 106 -17.46 -7.29 -16.67
C ASP A 106 -16.18 -7.95 -16.13
N ILE A 107 -15.05 -7.65 -16.76
CA ILE A 107 -13.73 -8.09 -16.27
C ILE A 107 -13.25 -7.03 -15.30
N ARG A 108 -13.20 -7.37 -14.02
CA ARG A 108 -12.79 -6.47 -12.95
C ARG A 108 -11.36 -6.79 -12.58
N ILE A 109 -10.50 -5.79 -12.75
CA ILE A 109 -9.09 -5.90 -12.48
C ILE A 109 -8.85 -5.10 -11.20
N PRO A 110 -8.71 -5.76 -10.04
CA PRO A 110 -8.39 -5.04 -8.81
C PRO A 110 -6.94 -4.57 -8.86
N ARG A 111 -6.60 -3.73 -7.88
CA ARG A 111 -5.22 -3.31 -7.69
C ARG A 111 -4.37 -4.49 -7.22
N HIS A 112 -3.22 -4.68 -7.87
CA HIS A 112 -2.25 -5.70 -7.48
C HIS A 112 -0.90 -5.09 -7.09
N PRO A 113 -0.40 -5.35 -5.87
CA PRO A 113 0.90 -4.83 -5.41
C PRO A 113 2.10 -5.60 -6.01
N THR A 114 1.86 -6.82 -6.52
CA THR A 114 2.91 -7.79 -6.91
C THR A 114 3.38 -7.67 -8.36
N GLY A 115 2.99 -6.61 -9.07
CA GLY A 115 3.56 -6.31 -10.40
C GLY A 115 5.09 -6.16 -10.34
N PRO A 116 5.80 -6.13 -11.47
CA PRO A 116 5.25 -5.90 -12.80
C PRO A 116 4.72 -7.19 -13.45
N PHE A 117 3.56 -7.09 -14.09
CA PHE A 117 2.93 -8.14 -14.88
C PHE A 117 3.38 -8.08 -16.33
N MET A 118 3.48 -9.24 -16.95
CA MET A 118 3.91 -9.42 -18.33
C MET A 118 2.92 -10.32 -19.07
N ASN A 119 2.66 -9.95 -20.32
CA ASN A 119 1.98 -10.83 -21.26
C ASN A 119 2.93 -11.98 -21.65
N ARG A 120 2.61 -13.22 -21.26
CA ARG A 120 3.42 -14.40 -21.60
C ARG A 120 3.43 -14.72 -23.09
N LEU A 121 2.42 -14.29 -23.84
CA LEU A 121 2.30 -14.54 -25.28
C LEU A 121 3.26 -13.66 -26.09
N THR A 122 3.54 -12.45 -25.63
CA THR A 122 4.38 -11.46 -26.34
C THR A 122 5.70 -11.14 -25.63
N GLY A 123 5.80 -11.43 -24.33
CA GLY A 123 6.89 -10.96 -23.47
C GLY A 123 6.79 -9.47 -23.12
N GLY A 124 5.67 -8.82 -23.45
CA GLY A 124 5.49 -7.38 -23.25
C GLY A 124 5.13 -7.03 -21.82
N TYR A 125 5.86 -6.08 -21.25
CA TYR A 125 5.44 -5.32 -20.07
C TYR A 125 4.76 -4.04 -20.55
N LEU A 126 3.46 -3.91 -20.26
CA LEU A 126 2.65 -2.79 -20.72
C LEU A 126 2.07 -2.04 -19.52
N ILE A 127 1.85 -0.74 -19.67
CA ILE A 127 1.13 0.11 -18.72
C ILE A 127 0.11 0.97 -19.47
N ARG A 128 -1.07 1.15 -18.88
CA ARG A 128 -2.12 2.00 -19.44
C ARG A 128 -1.77 3.48 -19.26
N SER A 129 -1.85 4.26 -20.34
CA SER A 129 -1.68 5.71 -20.35
C SER A 129 -2.75 6.35 -21.25
N GLY A 130 -3.72 7.01 -20.62
CA GLY A 130 -4.97 7.39 -21.30
C GLY A 130 -5.68 6.17 -21.86
N VAL A 131 -6.04 6.21 -23.14
CA VAL A 131 -6.69 5.10 -23.88
C VAL A 131 -5.69 4.13 -24.52
N ARG A 132 -4.38 4.30 -24.29
CA ARG A 132 -3.34 3.51 -24.97
C ARG A 132 -2.55 2.66 -23.99
N ASN A 133 -2.13 1.50 -24.47
CA ASN A 133 -1.14 0.67 -23.77
C ASN A 133 0.24 1.05 -24.29
N LEU A 134 1.14 1.40 -23.37
CA LEU A 134 2.53 1.75 -23.68
C LEU A 134 3.47 0.69 -23.09
N PRO A 135 4.59 0.37 -23.76
CA PRO A 135 5.65 -0.42 -23.16
C PRO A 135 6.17 0.26 -21.89
N ILE A 136 6.38 -0.52 -20.83
CA ILE A 136 7.07 -0.02 -19.64
C ILE A 136 8.55 0.18 -19.99
N ASP A 137 9.07 1.37 -19.71
CA ASP A 137 10.48 1.67 -19.90
C ASP A 137 11.37 0.73 -19.06
N PRO A 138 12.50 0.21 -19.59
CA PRO A 138 13.39 -0.68 -18.84
C PRO A 138 13.95 -0.12 -17.51
N GLY A 139 14.02 1.20 -17.36
CA GLY A 139 14.37 1.87 -16.10
C GLY A 139 13.23 1.77 -15.07
N MET A 140 12.00 2.11 -15.47
CA MET A 140 10.79 1.89 -14.65
C MET A 140 10.57 0.41 -14.32
N LEU A 141 10.91 -0.48 -15.25
CA LEU A 141 10.77 -1.92 -15.02
C LEU A 141 11.75 -2.40 -13.95
N ARG A 142 12.98 -1.85 -13.93
CA ARG A 142 14.00 -2.16 -12.91
C ARG A 142 13.65 -1.63 -11.52
N SER A 143 13.11 -0.41 -11.41
CA SER A 143 12.60 0.10 -10.12
C SER A 143 11.41 -0.71 -9.61
N ARG A 144 10.68 -1.37 -10.51
CA ARG A 144 9.66 -2.36 -10.13
C ARG A 144 10.32 -3.69 -9.72
N PHE A 145 11.34 -4.20 -10.38
CA PHE A 145 12.06 -5.40 -9.92
C PHE A 145 12.99 -5.12 -8.72
N VAL A 146 12.42 -4.69 -7.59
CA VAL A 146 13.16 -4.67 -6.31
C VAL A 146 13.21 -6.09 -5.78
N ASP A 147 14.43 -6.61 -5.59
CA ASP A 147 14.64 -7.84 -4.83
C ASP A 147 14.10 -7.63 -3.41
N GLU A 148 13.12 -8.43 -3.00
CA GLU A 148 12.53 -8.39 -1.66
C GLU A 148 13.61 -8.40 -0.59
N LEU A 149 14.66 -9.22 -0.73
CA LEU A 149 15.72 -9.27 0.27
C LEU A 149 16.51 -7.96 0.36
N HIS A 150 16.75 -7.31 -0.78
CA HIS A 150 17.40 -6.00 -0.81
C HIS A 150 16.50 -4.93 -0.19
N TRP A 151 15.19 -4.95 -0.48
CA TRP A 151 14.23 -4.01 0.08
C TRP A 151 14.19 -4.10 1.61
N LEU A 152 14.00 -5.31 2.15
CA LEU A 152 13.92 -5.53 3.59
C LEU A 152 15.23 -5.17 4.28
N ARG A 153 16.38 -5.49 3.67
CA ARG A 153 17.70 -5.10 4.21
C ARG A 153 17.88 -3.57 4.22
N THR A 154 17.45 -2.90 3.15
CA THR A 154 17.52 -1.42 3.06
C THR A 154 16.69 -0.79 4.17
N LEU A 155 15.47 -1.28 4.42
CA LEU A 155 14.65 -0.77 5.52
C LEU A 155 15.34 -0.93 6.88
N ASP A 156 15.94 -2.10 7.15
CA ASP A 156 16.67 -2.35 8.41
C ASP A 156 17.87 -1.41 8.56
N GLU A 157 18.66 -1.22 7.50
CA GLU A 157 19.82 -0.31 7.47
C GLU A 157 19.39 1.14 7.76
N LEU A 158 18.40 1.65 7.02
CA LEU A 158 17.89 3.01 7.18
C LEU A 158 17.27 3.27 8.56
N THR A 159 16.53 2.30 9.08
CA THR A 159 15.93 2.40 10.43
C THR A 159 17.03 2.46 11.50
N ALA A 160 18.06 1.63 11.37
CA ALA A 160 19.18 1.60 12.32
C ALA A 160 20.02 2.90 12.28
N GLU A 161 20.28 3.42 11.08
CA GLU A 161 20.96 4.71 10.88
C GLU A 161 20.19 5.86 11.54
N GLU A 162 18.87 5.91 11.30
CA GLU A 162 18.03 6.97 11.86
C GLU A 162 17.91 6.88 13.39
N ASP A 163 17.80 5.68 13.91
CA ASP A 163 17.80 5.41 15.35
C ASP A 163 19.09 5.88 16.02
N ALA A 164 20.23 5.61 15.39
CA ALA A 164 21.54 6.08 15.87
C ALA A 164 21.62 7.62 15.83
N ARG A 165 21.10 8.25 14.78
CA ARG A 165 21.04 9.72 14.64
C ARG A 165 20.20 10.36 15.73
N LEU A 166 19.04 9.80 16.06
CA LEU A 166 18.17 10.29 17.13
C LEU A 166 18.82 10.18 18.50
N ALA A 167 19.46 9.04 18.78
CA ALA A 167 20.16 8.80 20.03
C ALA A 167 21.35 9.76 20.21
N ALA A 168 22.16 9.98 19.17
CA ALA A 168 23.31 10.87 19.22
C ALA A 168 22.94 12.34 19.49
N ASN A 169 21.81 12.79 18.93
CA ASN A 169 21.37 14.18 18.99
C ASN A 169 20.37 14.47 20.13
N ASN A 170 19.97 13.46 20.92
CA ASN A 170 18.95 13.58 21.97
C ASN A 170 17.66 14.30 21.50
N VAL A 171 17.24 14.02 20.26
CA VAL A 171 16.09 14.69 19.62
C VAL A 171 14.78 14.33 20.31
N VAL A 172 14.67 13.08 20.75
CA VAL A 172 13.53 12.53 21.48
C VAL A 172 13.99 12.00 22.82
N ALA A 173 13.12 12.10 23.83
CA ALA A 173 13.40 11.65 25.17
C ALA A 173 13.61 10.12 25.19
N PRO A 174 14.62 9.63 25.92
CA PRO A 174 14.79 8.20 26.13
C PRO A 174 13.60 7.66 26.93
N GLY A 175 13.18 6.45 26.59
CA GLY A 175 12.04 5.80 27.23
C GLY A 175 11.42 4.74 26.33
N ARG A 176 10.33 4.12 26.81
CA ARG A 176 9.69 3.01 26.09
C ARG A 176 9.10 3.52 24.78
N ALA A 177 9.76 3.20 23.68
CA ALA A 177 9.51 3.85 22.41
C ALA A 177 8.87 2.87 21.44
N LEU A 178 7.74 3.27 20.84
CA LEU A 178 7.25 2.66 19.62
C LEU A 178 8.06 3.23 18.45
N ARG A 179 8.71 2.34 17.70
CA ARG A 179 9.44 2.65 16.47
C ARG A 179 8.77 1.99 15.29
N ILE A 180 8.62 2.76 14.22
CA ILE A 180 8.01 2.33 12.97
C ILE A 180 8.93 2.75 11.84
N GLY A 181 9.44 1.77 11.09
CA GLY A 181 10.14 2.00 9.84
C GLY A 181 9.21 1.60 8.68
N ILE A 182 9.03 2.50 7.72
CA ILE A 182 8.25 2.23 6.50
C ILE A 182 9.11 2.63 5.31
N LEU A 183 9.24 1.71 4.36
CA LEU A 183 9.95 1.95 3.11
C LEU A 183 9.00 1.59 1.95
N PRO A 184 8.38 2.58 1.29
CA PRO A 184 7.56 2.32 0.11
C PRO A 184 8.44 1.83 -1.04
N ARG A 185 7.84 1.11 -1.99
CA ARG A 185 8.56 0.68 -3.20
C ARG A 185 9.09 1.86 -4.00
N ASP A 186 8.34 2.97 -4.00
CA ASP A 186 8.66 4.23 -4.66
C ASP A 186 10.01 4.82 -4.21
N HIS A 187 10.54 4.40 -3.06
CA HIS A 187 11.91 4.71 -2.65
C HIS A 187 12.97 4.38 -3.71
N PHE A 188 12.76 3.29 -4.46
CA PHE A 188 13.68 2.85 -5.51
C PHE A 188 13.38 3.48 -6.88
N ASP A 189 12.36 4.33 -6.97
CA ASP A 189 12.06 5.09 -8.18
C ASP A 189 12.76 6.45 -8.15
N HIS A 190 13.91 6.53 -8.81
CA HIS A 190 14.69 7.77 -8.91
C HIS A 190 13.98 8.92 -9.65
N LEU A 191 12.85 8.65 -10.31
CA LEU A 191 12.01 9.67 -10.95
C LEU A 191 10.89 10.16 -10.04
N ARG A 192 10.65 9.49 -8.90
CA ARG A 192 9.65 9.92 -7.93
C ARG A 192 10.07 11.26 -7.36
N ARG A 193 9.11 12.19 -7.30
CA ARG A 193 9.34 13.49 -6.67
C ARG A 193 9.51 13.32 -5.16
N PRO A 194 10.41 14.08 -4.52
CA PRO A 194 10.56 14.04 -3.08
C PRO A 194 9.32 14.57 -2.38
N PHE A 195 9.13 14.17 -1.12
CA PHE A 195 8.14 14.81 -0.27
C PHE A 195 8.49 16.28 -0.07
N THR A 196 7.54 17.17 -0.33
CA THR A 196 7.73 18.62 -0.20
C THR A 196 6.50 19.25 0.44
N GLN A 197 6.72 20.30 1.23
CA GLN A 197 5.65 21.19 1.70
C GLN A 197 5.73 22.49 0.90
N GLU A 198 4.97 22.59 -0.19
CA GLU A 198 4.83 23.85 -0.94
C GLU A 198 3.92 24.83 -0.17
N ASP A 199 4.09 26.14 -0.39
CA ASP A 199 3.42 27.22 0.35
C ASP A 199 1.87 27.14 0.36
N HIS A 200 1.27 26.38 -0.56
CA HIS A 200 -0.17 26.27 -0.74
C HIS A 200 -0.76 24.90 -0.40
N VAL A 201 0.06 23.89 -0.12
CA VAL A 201 -0.38 22.53 0.27
C VAL A 201 0.43 22.10 1.48
N ARG A 202 -0.11 22.35 2.68
CA ARG A 202 0.48 21.85 3.92
C ARG A 202 -0.24 20.58 4.35
N SER A 203 0.45 19.46 4.29
CA SER A 203 -0.01 18.21 4.88
C SER A 203 0.22 18.25 6.39
N SER A 204 -0.81 17.86 7.15
CA SER A 204 -0.68 17.62 8.58
C SER A 204 0.04 16.29 8.82
N ALA A 205 0.92 16.23 9.82
CA ALA A 205 1.50 14.97 10.24
C ALA A 205 0.54 14.19 11.16
N PRO A 206 0.38 12.88 10.93
CA PRO A 206 -0.18 11.96 11.92
C PRO A 206 0.56 12.06 13.26
N SER A 207 -0.16 11.89 14.37
CA SER A 207 0.43 11.86 15.72
C SER A 207 -0.06 10.66 16.53
N PHE A 208 0.89 9.97 17.17
CA PHE A 208 0.62 8.89 18.10
C PHE A 208 -0.02 9.41 19.39
N SER A 209 0.47 10.52 19.95
CA SER A 209 0.16 10.96 21.32
C SER A 209 -1.14 11.78 21.51
N GLU A 210 -2.11 11.72 20.59
CA GLU A 210 -3.34 12.55 20.63
C GLU A 210 -3.03 14.05 20.85
N GLY A 211 -2.15 14.60 20.02
CA GLY A 211 -1.79 16.02 20.02
C GLY A 211 -2.51 16.83 18.94
N ALA A 212 -2.38 18.16 19.00
CA ALA A 212 -2.73 19.00 17.87
C ALA A 212 -1.85 18.60 16.65
N PRO A 213 -2.43 18.58 15.44
CA PRO A 213 -1.70 18.19 14.23
C PRO A 213 -0.43 19.03 14.06
N GLY A 214 0.70 18.33 13.94
CA GLY A 214 2.00 18.95 13.73
C GLY A 214 2.23 19.25 12.26
N TRP A 215 2.97 20.33 11.97
CA TRP A 215 3.35 20.71 10.61
C TRP A 215 4.78 20.28 10.33
N PHE A 216 4.99 19.66 9.17
CA PHE A 216 6.31 19.26 8.72
C PHE A 216 7.23 20.47 8.59
N LYS A 217 8.43 20.34 9.15
CA LYS A 217 9.54 21.29 9.02
C LYS A 217 10.66 20.63 8.24
N VAL A 218 11.26 21.39 7.34
CA VAL A 218 12.44 20.96 6.61
C VAL A 218 13.57 20.65 7.60
N CYS A 219 14.26 19.54 7.37
CA CYS A 219 15.48 19.15 8.06
C CYS A 219 16.49 18.57 7.07
N GLU A 220 17.61 18.07 7.57
CA GLU A 220 18.60 17.39 6.75
C GLU A 220 17.97 16.14 6.09
N ASP A 221 18.07 16.10 4.76
CA ASP A 221 17.57 15.04 3.88
C ASP A 221 16.06 14.78 3.93
N GLY A 222 15.25 15.74 4.39
CA GLY A 222 13.80 15.57 4.35
C GLY A 222 13.02 16.52 5.23
N HIS A 223 11.92 16.00 5.77
CA HIS A 223 10.96 16.74 6.55
C HIS A 223 10.60 15.99 7.82
N GLN A 224 10.47 16.71 8.94
CA GLN A 224 10.08 16.11 10.20
C GLN A 224 9.03 16.92 10.96
N VAL A 225 8.26 16.21 11.77
CA VAL A 225 7.45 16.78 12.85
C VAL A 225 7.99 16.29 14.18
N LEU A 226 8.09 17.20 15.14
CA LEU A 226 8.52 16.93 16.50
C LEU A 226 7.45 17.41 17.47
N ASN A 227 6.84 16.48 18.19
CA ASN A 227 5.92 16.81 19.29
C ASN A 227 6.68 16.79 20.61
N HIS A 228 6.31 17.71 21.48
CA HIS A 228 6.98 17.90 22.77
C HIS A 228 5.99 17.69 23.92
N ASP A 229 6.50 17.25 25.07
CA ASP A 229 5.74 17.27 26.31
C ASP A 229 5.60 18.70 26.87
N PHE A 230 4.93 18.82 28.02
CA PHE A 230 4.78 20.09 28.73
C PHE A 230 6.11 20.72 29.17
N ASN A 231 7.20 19.94 29.23
CA ASN A 231 8.54 20.40 29.59
C ASN A 231 9.40 20.71 28.35
N GLN A 232 8.78 20.80 27.17
CA GLN A 232 9.47 21.01 25.88
C GLN A 232 10.50 19.92 25.55
N ARG A 233 10.32 18.69 26.06
CA ARG A 233 11.12 17.53 25.64
C ARG A 233 10.44 16.84 24.47
N GLY A 234 11.18 16.53 23.42
CA GLY A 234 10.64 15.78 22.28
C GLY A 234 10.15 14.41 22.75
N ILE A 235 8.88 14.10 22.51
CA ILE A 235 8.27 12.81 22.87
C ILE A 235 7.82 12.04 21.63
N GLU A 236 7.69 12.71 20.50
CA GLU A 236 7.29 12.06 19.26
C GLU A 236 8.02 12.71 18.09
N ARG A 237 8.38 11.88 17.12
CA ARG A 237 8.90 12.32 15.84
C ARG A 237 8.29 11.51 14.71
N LEU A 238 7.87 12.20 13.67
CA LEU A 238 7.63 11.60 12.36
C LEU A 238 8.59 12.24 11.36
N PHE A 239 9.43 11.43 10.72
CA PHE A 239 10.39 11.86 9.71
C PHE A 239 10.05 11.21 8.37
N VAL A 240 10.02 12.02 7.32
CA VAL A 240 9.86 11.61 5.93
C VAL A 240 11.10 12.11 5.19
N ARG A 241 11.92 11.17 4.74
CA ARG A 241 13.12 11.46 3.95
C ARG A 241 12.74 11.83 2.51
N ASP A 242 13.62 12.52 1.80
CA ASP A 242 13.39 12.96 0.41
C ASP A 242 13.10 11.79 -0.55
N ASP A 243 13.54 10.58 -0.23
CA ASP A 243 13.26 9.35 -0.98
C ASP A 243 12.13 8.51 -0.38
N TRP A 244 11.23 9.13 0.39
CA TRP A 244 10.05 8.52 0.99
C TRP A 244 10.31 7.42 2.03
N PHE A 245 11.54 7.23 2.50
CA PHE A 245 11.75 6.49 3.75
C PHE A 245 11.05 7.24 4.90
N ILE A 246 10.22 6.53 5.65
CA ILE A 246 9.51 7.08 6.81
C ILE A 246 10.01 6.40 8.07
N HIS A 247 10.34 7.23 9.05
CA HIS A 247 10.72 6.80 10.39
C HIS A 247 9.85 7.53 11.42
N ALA A 248 9.08 6.76 12.18
CA ALA A 248 8.30 7.29 13.29
C ALA A 248 8.83 6.75 14.63
N HIS A 249 8.92 7.65 15.60
CA HIS A 249 9.38 7.37 16.96
C HIS A 249 8.43 8.04 17.95
N ALA A 250 7.72 7.24 18.76
CA ALA A 250 6.89 7.74 19.85
C ALA A 250 7.43 7.24 21.19
N SER A 251 8.06 8.15 21.95
CA SER A 251 8.52 7.91 23.31
C SER A 251 7.33 7.79 24.26
N PHE A 252 7.51 6.99 25.32
CA PHE A 252 6.47 6.71 26.31
C PHE A 252 5.17 6.13 25.72
N ALA A 253 5.27 5.42 24.60
CA ALA A 253 4.12 4.84 23.91
C ALA A 253 3.33 3.87 24.80
N LEU A 254 4.03 3.23 25.76
CA LEU A 254 3.43 2.37 26.76
C LEU A 254 3.64 2.94 28.17
N TYR A 255 2.54 3.05 28.91
CA TYR A 255 2.50 3.65 30.24
C TYR A 255 1.73 2.77 31.23
N GLN A 256 1.83 3.15 32.50
CA GLN A 256 1.13 2.50 33.61
C GLN A 256 -0.12 3.32 33.94
N THR A 257 -1.27 2.67 34.07
CA THR A 257 -2.53 3.36 34.40
C THR A 257 -2.49 3.92 35.81
N SER A 258 -3.02 5.14 35.97
CA SER A 258 -3.17 5.77 37.29
C SER A 258 -4.18 4.98 38.13
N GLY A 259 -3.76 4.52 39.33
CA GLY A 259 -4.61 3.80 40.28
C GLY A 259 -4.19 2.35 40.47
N GLU A 260 -4.58 1.46 39.55
CA GLU A 260 -4.31 0.01 39.67
C GLU A 260 -2.85 -0.37 39.37
N GLY A 261 -2.08 0.55 38.80
CA GLY A 261 -0.68 0.30 38.47
C GLY A 261 -0.50 -0.77 37.38
N ARG A 262 -1.51 -0.96 36.52
CA ARG A 262 -1.47 -1.94 35.42
C ARG A 262 -0.85 -1.34 34.17
N LEU A 263 -0.34 -2.20 33.31
CA LEU A 263 0.16 -1.81 32.00
C LEU A 263 -1.02 -1.43 31.09
N ALA A 264 -0.98 -0.25 30.47
CA ALA A 264 -2.03 0.26 29.58
C ALA A 264 -1.99 -0.40 28.18
N LEU A 265 -2.01 -1.74 28.14
CA LEU A 265 -1.89 -2.51 26.89
C LEU A 265 -3.09 -2.27 25.96
N ARG A 266 -4.29 -2.11 26.51
CA ARG A 266 -5.49 -1.87 25.70
C ARG A 266 -5.41 -0.52 25.00
N GLU A 267 -5.01 0.51 25.72
CA GLU A 267 -4.84 1.87 25.23
C GLU A 267 -3.71 1.92 24.20
N PHE A 268 -2.59 1.22 24.46
CA PHE A 268 -1.51 1.05 23.50
C PHE A 268 -1.98 0.40 22.19
N ASP A 269 -2.72 -0.71 22.26
CA ASP A 269 -3.25 -1.40 21.09
C ASP A 269 -4.13 -0.49 20.23
N LEU A 270 -4.99 0.33 20.86
CA LEU A 270 -5.86 1.29 20.18
C LEU A 270 -5.05 2.41 19.53
N SER A 271 -4.05 2.96 20.23
CA SER A 271 -3.20 4.02 19.71
C SER A 271 -2.34 3.55 18.54
N VAL A 272 -1.78 2.33 18.59
CA VAL A 272 -1.02 1.74 17.47
C VAL A 272 -1.90 1.60 16.23
N LYS A 273 -3.12 1.05 16.39
CA LYS A 273 -4.06 0.88 15.29
C LYS A 273 -4.46 2.20 14.65
N ARG A 274 -4.82 3.19 15.47
CA ARG A 274 -5.13 4.54 14.99
C ARG A 274 -3.94 5.12 14.24
N TYR A 275 -2.76 5.10 14.84
CA TYR A 275 -1.60 5.78 14.28
C TYR A 275 -1.16 5.18 12.94
N LEU A 276 -1.20 3.85 12.80
CA LEU A 276 -0.91 3.21 11.51
C LEU A 276 -1.98 3.52 10.45
N LYS A 277 -3.26 3.63 10.85
CA LYS A 277 -4.33 4.08 9.95
C LYS A 277 -4.09 5.51 9.47
N ASP A 278 -3.78 6.43 10.39
CA ASP A 278 -3.49 7.83 10.06
C ASP A 278 -2.25 7.95 9.14
N LEU A 279 -1.22 7.11 9.35
CA LEU A 279 -0.06 7.01 8.46
C LEU A 279 -0.42 6.48 7.07
N SER A 280 -1.29 5.47 7.00
CA SER A 280 -1.80 4.90 5.73
C SER A 280 -2.61 5.93 4.94
N GLU A 281 -3.46 6.71 5.62
CA GLU A 281 -4.21 7.83 5.05
C GLU A 281 -3.27 8.93 4.54
N PHE A 282 -2.29 9.35 5.35
CA PHE A 282 -1.28 10.33 4.94
C PHE A 282 -0.52 9.89 3.68
N LEU A 283 -0.05 8.64 3.62
CA LEU A 283 0.62 8.09 2.44
C LEU A 283 -0.28 8.13 1.20
N THR A 284 -1.56 7.76 1.36
CA THR A 284 -2.55 7.79 0.29
C THR A 284 -2.80 9.22 -0.23
N GLU A 285 -2.91 10.20 0.67
CA GLU A 285 -3.04 11.63 0.32
C GLU A 285 -1.82 12.16 -0.45
N GLN A 286 -0.64 11.58 -0.19
CA GLN A 286 0.59 11.90 -0.92
C GLN A 286 0.77 11.10 -2.22
N GLU A 287 -0.26 10.36 -2.63
CA GLU A 287 -0.23 9.45 -3.79
C GLU A 287 0.92 8.43 -3.69
N ILE A 288 1.30 8.07 -2.46
CA ILE A 288 2.28 7.02 -2.19
C ILE A 288 1.53 5.72 -1.96
N GLU A 289 1.90 4.77 -2.78
CA GLU A 289 1.10 3.60 -3.05
C GLU A 289 1.90 2.34 -2.72
N GLY A 290 1.27 1.41 -2.02
CA GLY A 290 1.91 0.16 -1.67
C GLY A 290 2.30 -0.68 -2.89
N PRO A 291 3.20 -1.67 -2.72
CA PRO A 291 3.56 -2.25 -1.44
C PRO A 291 4.55 -1.43 -0.60
N PHE A 292 4.55 -1.71 0.71
CA PHE A 292 5.44 -1.12 1.71
C PHE A 292 6.19 -2.23 2.45
N ALA A 293 7.50 -2.08 2.63
CA ALA A 293 8.21 -2.81 3.67
C ALA A 293 8.00 -2.08 5.00
N VAL A 294 7.57 -2.80 6.05
CA VAL A 294 7.26 -2.21 7.36
C VAL A 294 7.91 -3.00 8.49
N THR A 295 8.50 -2.28 9.45
CA THR A 295 8.99 -2.80 10.72
C THR A 295 8.30 -2.08 11.88
N LEU A 296 7.89 -2.85 12.89
CA LEU A 296 7.34 -2.34 14.14
C LEU A 296 8.20 -2.85 15.29
N ALA A 297 8.62 -1.94 16.17
CA ALA A 297 9.38 -2.28 17.36
C ALA A 297 8.91 -1.46 18.57
N LEU A 298 8.92 -2.09 19.73
CA LEU A 298 8.77 -1.48 21.04
C LEU A 298 10.08 -1.69 21.80
N GLN A 299 10.79 -0.61 22.11
CA GLN A 299 12.15 -0.65 22.66
C GLN A 299 12.24 0.01 24.04
N SER A 300 13.42 -0.10 24.67
CA SER A 300 13.75 0.56 25.95
C SER A 300 12.80 0.17 27.09
N LEU A 301 12.40 -1.11 27.12
CA LEU A 301 11.43 -1.65 28.09
C LEU A 301 12.00 -1.81 29.51
N GLU A 302 13.32 -1.82 29.67
CA GLU A 302 13.98 -2.00 30.97
C GLU A 302 14.43 -0.68 31.63
N GLU A 303 14.43 0.45 30.91
CA GLU A 303 15.10 1.71 31.33
C GLU A 303 14.45 2.43 32.54
N THR A 304 13.45 1.81 33.18
CA THR A 304 12.75 2.39 34.33
C THR A 304 12.40 1.32 35.34
N GLU A 305 12.70 1.58 36.62
CA GLU A 305 12.70 0.62 37.74
C GLU A 305 11.44 -0.25 37.87
N ASN A 306 10.29 0.21 37.37
CA ASN A 306 9.01 -0.52 37.44
C ASN A 306 8.62 -1.29 36.17
N PHE A 307 9.21 -0.98 35.00
CA PHE A 307 8.79 -1.58 33.72
C PHE A 307 9.48 -2.91 33.40
N GLY A 308 10.72 -3.10 33.85
CA GLY A 308 11.43 -4.39 33.71
C GLY A 308 10.69 -5.55 34.40
N ALA A 309 9.89 -5.27 35.45
CA ALA A 309 9.05 -6.27 36.10
C ALA A 309 7.94 -6.82 35.18
N TRP A 310 7.45 -5.99 34.25
CA TRP A 310 6.43 -6.35 33.26
C TRP A 310 7.03 -7.04 32.03
N PHE A 311 8.29 -6.77 31.67
CA PHE A 311 9.00 -7.35 30.52
C PHE A 311 10.33 -7.99 30.96
N ARG A 312 10.24 -9.11 31.69
CA ARG A 312 11.39 -9.66 32.45
C ARG A 312 12.56 -10.19 31.61
N ASN A 313 12.31 -10.52 30.35
CA ASN A 313 13.25 -11.25 29.51
C ASN A 313 13.60 -10.52 28.22
N THR A 314 13.18 -9.26 28.07
CA THR A 314 13.50 -8.50 26.87
C THR A 314 13.45 -6.99 27.08
N THR A 315 14.42 -6.30 26.49
CA THR A 315 14.45 -4.84 26.34
C THR A 315 13.69 -4.37 25.10
N THR A 316 13.41 -5.28 24.16
CA THR A 316 12.87 -4.96 22.84
C THR A 316 11.91 -6.04 22.35
N VAL A 317 10.74 -5.62 21.85
CA VAL A 317 9.80 -6.47 21.11
C VAL A 317 9.72 -5.93 19.70
N ARG A 318 9.92 -6.76 18.69
CA ARG A 318 9.81 -6.35 17.28
C ARG A 318 9.10 -7.38 16.44
N THR A 319 8.64 -6.99 15.26
CA THR A 319 8.34 -7.94 14.19
C THR A 319 9.59 -8.79 13.91
N LEU A 320 9.42 -10.09 13.62
CA LEU A 320 10.58 -10.99 13.43
C LEU A 320 11.45 -10.59 12.26
N ARG A 321 10.81 -10.07 11.22
CA ARG A 321 11.40 -9.54 9.99
C ARG A 321 10.54 -8.35 9.54
N PRO A 322 11.11 -7.41 8.79
CA PRO A 322 10.33 -6.54 7.92
C PRO A 322 9.25 -7.33 7.16
N GLN A 323 8.03 -6.81 7.09
CA GLN A 323 6.95 -7.43 6.32
C GLN A 323 6.57 -6.54 5.14
N ILE A 324 6.29 -7.17 3.99
CA ILE A 324 5.74 -6.48 2.82
C ILE A 324 4.22 -6.50 2.94
N VAL A 325 3.61 -5.32 2.96
CA VAL A 325 2.17 -5.13 3.09
C VAL A 325 1.66 -4.17 2.02
N SER A 326 0.41 -4.36 1.59
CA SER A 326 -0.24 -3.44 0.64
C SER A 326 -0.55 -2.09 1.26
N PHE A 327 -0.84 -2.08 2.55
CA PHE A 327 -1.17 -0.90 3.35
C PHE A 327 -0.46 -0.98 4.69
N VAL A 328 -0.05 0.17 5.22
CA VAL A 328 0.70 0.24 6.49
C VAL A 328 -0.17 -0.16 7.69
N ASP A 329 -1.49 -0.03 7.57
CA ASP A 329 -2.50 -0.42 8.55
C ASP A 329 -3.02 -1.86 8.37
N ASP A 330 -2.24 -2.75 7.74
CA ASP A 330 -2.59 -4.16 7.56
C ASP A 330 -2.93 -4.85 8.90
N GLU A 331 -4.13 -5.42 8.97
CA GLU A 331 -4.65 -6.01 10.21
C GLU A 331 -3.80 -7.19 10.71
N THR A 332 -3.20 -7.96 9.79
CA THR A 332 -2.39 -9.14 10.13
C THR A 332 -1.06 -8.71 10.74
N LEU A 333 -0.38 -7.75 10.11
CA LEU A 333 0.85 -7.14 10.62
C LEU A 333 0.64 -6.59 12.04
N ILE A 334 -0.42 -5.81 12.23
CA ILE A 334 -0.74 -5.18 13.52
C ILE A 334 -1.06 -6.25 14.56
N ALA A 335 -1.93 -7.20 14.25
CA ALA A 335 -2.31 -8.26 15.18
C ALA A 335 -1.10 -9.09 15.63
N ASP A 336 -0.20 -9.41 14.70
CA ASP A 336 1.02 -10.15 15.02
C ASP A 336 1.99 -9.37 15.91
N PHE A 337 2.17 -8.07 15.65
CA PHE A 337 3.00 -7.22 16.50
C PHE A 337 2.41 -7.09 17.92
N LEU A 338 1.13 -6.74 18.05
CA LEU A 338 0.48 -6.57 19.35
C LEU A 338 0.44 -7.89 20.15
N ARG A 339 0.23 -9.03 19.46
CA ARG A 339 0.33 -10.36 20.09
C ARG A 339 1.72 -10.60 20.65
N ARG A 340 2.79 -10.20 19.96
CA ARG A 340 4.17 -10.32 20.47
C ARG A 340 4.44 -9.44 21.67
N VAL A 341 3.90 -8.21 21.68
CA VAL A 341 4.04 -7.30 22.83
C VAL A 341 3.38 -7.91 24.06
N ARG A 342 2.18 -8.49 23.91
CA ARG A 342 1.52 -9.24 24.98
C ARG A 342 2.38 -10.43 25.43
N GLN A 343 2.89 -11.23 24.47
CA GLN A 343 3.78 -12.39 24.70
C GLN A 343 5.06 -12.10 25.46
N ALA A 344 5.63 -10.92 25.24
CA ALA A 344 6.82 -10.49 25.95
C ALA A 344 6.52 -9.92 27.35
N SER A 345 5.27 -9.57 27.62
CA SER A 345 4.84 -9.04 28.91
C SER A 345 4.45 -10.15 29.88
N VAL A 346 4.34 -9.84 31.17
CA VAL A 346 3.81 -10.79 32.19
C VAL A 346 2.34 -11.19 31.96
N TYR A 347 1.64 -10.56 31.00
CA TYR A 347 0.29 -10.94 30.62
C TYR A 347 0.24 -12.09 29.59
N GLY A 348 1.40 -12.51 29.05
CA GLY A 348 1.59 -13.84 28.46
C GLY A 348 1.82 -13.89 26.97
#